data_AF-A0A831PV78-F1
#
_entry.id   AF-A0A831PV78-F1
#
_cell.length_a   1.000
_cell.length_b   1.000
_cell.length_c   1.000
_cell.angle_alpha   90.00
_cell.angle_beta   90.00
_cell.angle_gamma   90.00
#
_symmetry.space_group_name_H-M   'P 1'
#
loop_
_entity.id
_entity.type
_entity.pdbx_description
1 polymer ?
#
loop_
_entity_poly.entity_id
_entity_poly.type
_entity_poly.pdbx_seq_one_letter_code
_entity_poly.pdbx_strand_id
1 'polypeptide(L)'
;MNVHLTPELEQLVQAKVQSGRYNSASEVVREALRLMEQRDELRAIQLQRLRARMDRSLAESARGVGVDGDQFMQDMLTNLDDGHAPSRG
;
A
#
# COMPACT_ATOMS: atom_id res chain seq x y z
N MET A 1 -1.52 5.75 34.07
CA MET A 1 -2.07 4.52 33.47
C MET A 1 -1.03 3.43 33.68
N ASN A 2 -1.41 2.29 34.25
CA ASN A 2 -0.52 1.14 34.38
C ASN A 2 -0.81 0.17 33.25
N VAL A 3 0.24 -0.32 32.60
CA VAL A 3 0.14 -1.27 31.48
C VAL A 3 0.94 -2.50 31.87
N HIS A 4 0.30 -3.66 31.82
CA HIS A 4 0.96 -4.93 32.09
C HIS A 4 1.50 -5.47 30.77
N LEU A 5 2.81 -5.68 30.72
CA LEU A 5 3.48 -6.30 29.58
C LEU A 5 3.61 -7.80 29.85
N THR A 6 3.63 -8.60 28.77
CA THR A 6 4.09 -9.98 28.90
C THR A 6 5.60 -10.00 29.18
N PRO A 7 6.14 -11.06 29.77
CA PRO A 7 7.57 -11.15 30.07
C PRO A 7 8.47 -10.90 28.85
N GLU A 8 8.06 -11.34 27.67
CA GLU A 8 8.80 -11.17 26.42
C GLU A 8 8.86 -9.70 25.98
N LEU A 9 7.75 -8.97 26.14
CA LEU A 9 7.69 -7.55 25.82
C LEU A 9 8.50 -6.72 26.83
N GLU A 10 8.49 -7.12 28.10
CA GLU A 10 9.31 -6.48 29.12
C GLU A 10 10.80 -6.66 28.82
N GLN A 11 11.25 -7.88 28.47
CA GLN A 11 12.63 -8.15 28.05
C GLN A 11 13.03 -7.30 26.83
N LEU A 12 12.15 -7.20 25.84
CA LEU A 12 12.39 -6.38 24.65
C LEU A 12 12.58 -4.90 25.02
N VAL A 13 11.70 -4.36 25.87
CA VAL A 13 11.78 -2.96 26.33
C VAL A 13 13.06 -2.74 27.12
N GLN A 14 13.41 -3.64 28.04
CA GLN A 14 14.64 -3.57 28.82
C GLN A 14 15.88 -3.60 27.91
N ALA A 15 15.94 -4.49 26.93
CA ALA A 15 17.05 -4.55 25.98
C ALA A 15 17.21 -3.25 25.17
N LYS A 16 16.10 -2.61 24.78
CA LYS A 16 16.12 -1.32 24.08
C LYS A 16 16.65 -0.19 24.96
N VAL A 17 16.27 -0.15 26.23
CA VAL A 17 16.82 0.84 27.19
C VAL A 17 18.31 0.57 27.45
N GLN A 18 18.69 -0.69 27.69
CA GLN A 18 20.08 -1.08 27.93
C GLN A 18 21.02 -0.78 26.76
N SER A 19 20.49 -0.72 25.52
CA SER A 19 21.27 -0.30 24.36
C SER A 19 21.72 1.17 24.40
N GLY A 20 21.21 1.97 25.35
CA GLY A 20 21.49 3.40 25.48
C GLY A 20 20.73 4.29 24.50
N ARG A 21 19.92 3.69 23.60
CA ARG A 21 19.11 4.44 22.63
C ARG A 21 17.90 5.14 23.25
N TYR A 22 17.44 4.66 24.40
CA TYR A 22 16.27 5.20 25.10
C TYR A 22 16.59 5.35 26.59
N ASN A 23 16.09 6.42 27.20
CA ASN A 23 16.35 6.73 28.61
C ASN A 23 15.40 6.01 29.56
N SER A 24 14.24 5.54 29.05
CA SER A 24 13.23 4.88 29.86
C SER A 24 12.33 3.94 29.06
N ALA A 25 11.70 2.99 29.77
CA ALA A 25 10.67 2.13 29.20
C ALA A 25 9.49 2.94 28.62
N SER A 26 9.10 4.03 29.28
CA SER A 26 8.02 4.90 28.79
C SER A 26 8.36 5.57 27.46
N GLU A 27 9.64 5.86 27.21
CA GLU A 27 10.10 6.40 25.93
C GLU A 27 10.01 5.36 24.81
N VAL A 28 10.43 4.12 25.08
CA VAL A 28 10.28 2.99 24.14
C VAL A 28 8.81 2.77 23.78
N VAL A 29 7.93 2.77 24.77
CA VAL A 29 6.48 2.56 24.56
C VAL A 29 5.87 3.71 23.75
N ARG A 30 6.22 4.97 24.04
CA ARG A 30 5.73 6.12 23.27
C ARG A 30 6.14 6.03 21.80
N GLU A 31 7.40 5.69 21.53
CA GLU A 31 7.88 5.55 20.17
C GLU A 31 7.20 4.38 19.45
N ALA A 32 7.02 3.23 20.13
CA ALA A 32 6.30 2.10 19.57
C ALA A 32 4.85 2.44 19.20
N LEU A 33 4.14 3.19 20.07
CA LEU A 33 2.77 3.65 19.79
C LEU A 33 2.72 4.65 18.63
N ARG A 34 3.68 5.57 18.54
CA ARG A 34 3.80 6.51 17.42
C ARG A 34 3.98 5.77 16.09
N LEU A 35 4.86 4.77 16.04
CA LEU A 35 5.07 3.94 14.85
C LEU A 35 3.82 3.11 14.51
N MET A 36 3.08 2.66 15.52
CA MET A 36 1.83 1.94 15.32
C MET A 36 0.76 2.84 14.67
N GLU A 37 0.60 4.06 15.17
CA GLU A 37 -0.32 5.06 14.62
C GLU A 37 0.02 5.39 13.16
N GLN A 38 1.28 5.67 12.86
CA GLN A 38 1.73 5.93 11.48
C GLN A 38 1.43 4.77 10.53
N ARG A 39 1.58 3.53 11.00
CA ARG A 39 1.25 2.34 10.19
C ARG A 39 -0.25 2.23 9.95
N ASP A 40 -1.06 2.55 10.96
CA ASP A 40 -2.51 2.50 10.85
C ASP A 40 -3.06 3.59 9.91
N GLU A 41 -2.49 4.81 9.96
CA GLU A 41 -2.78 5.88 9.00
C GLU A 41 -2.47 5.46 7.55
N LEU A 42 -1.28 4.89 7.31
CA LEU A 42 -0.90 4.41 5.99
C LEU A 42 -1.84 3.31 5.48
N ARG A 43 -2.23 2.37 6.36
CA ARG A 43 -3.19 1.32 6.02
C ARG A 43 -4.56 1.91 5.68
N ALA A 44 -5.02 2.93 6.42
CA ALA A 44 -6.28 3.61 6.15
C ALA A 44 -6.28 4.28 4.77
N ILE A 45 -5.20 5.00 4.42
CA ILE A 45 -5.04 5.63 3.10
C ILE A 45 -5.05 4.58 1.98
N GLN A 46 -4.33 3.47 2.14
CA GLN A 46 -4.31 2.38 1.16
C GLN A 46 -5.70 1.78 0.96
N LEU A 47 -6.45 1.55 2.03
CA LEU A 47 -7.80 1.01 1.97
C LEU A 47 -8.77 1.99 1.30
N GLN A 48 -8.66 3.29 1.59
CA GLN A 48 -9.45 4.32 0.92
C GLN A 48 -9.16 4.36 -0.58
N ARG A 49 -7.88 4.30 -0.99
CA ARG A 49 -7.50 4.23 -2.41
C ARG A 49 -8.06 3.00 -3.10
N LEU A 50 -8.00 1.85 -2.44
CA LEU A 50 -8.54 0.61 -2.99
C LEU A 50 -10.06 0.70 -3.19
N ARG A 51 -10.78 1.20 -2.18
CA ARG A 51 -12.24 1.43 -2.26
C ARG A 51 -12.59 2.38 -3.41
N ALA A 52 -11.92 3.53 -3.51
CA ALA A 52 -12.15 4.48 -4.58
C ALA A 52 -11.89 3.90 -5.99
N ARG A 53 -10.89 3.02 -6.13
CA ARG A 53 -10.65 2.29 -7.38
C ARG A 53 -11.79 1.33 -7.71
N MET A 54 -12.26 0.56 -6.73
CA MET A 54 -13.39 -0.35 -6.91
C MET A 54 -14.66 0.40 -7.29
N ASP A 55 -14.97 1.49 -6.60
CA ASP A 55 -16.16 2.32 -6.86
C ASP A 55 -16.12 2.90 -8.28
N ARG A 56 -14.94 3.38 -8.72
CA ARG A 56 -14.75 3.87 -10.08
C ARG A 56 -14.99 2.77 -11.11
N SER A 57 -14.35 1.61 -10.95
CA SER A 57 -14.49 0.49 -11.89
C SER A 57 -15.94 -0.01 -11.94
N LEU A 58 -16.64 -0.05 -10.81
CA LEU A 58 -18.05 -0.43 -10.77
C LEU A 58 -18.92 0.60 -11.50
N ALA A 59 -18.66 1.90 -11.30
CA ALA A 59 -19.38 2.98 -11.98
C ALA A 59 -19.10 3.04 -13.50
N GLU A 60 -17.91 2.65 -13.94
CA GLU A 60 -17.54 2.51 -15.36
C GLU A 60 -18.24 1.31 -15.98
N SER A 61 -18.21 0.15 -15.31
CA SER A 61 -18.88 -1.07 -15.74
C SER A 61 -20.41 -0.89 -15.83
N ALA A 62 -21.02 -0.19 -14.87
CA ALA A 62 -22.45 0.10 -14.88
C ALA A 62 -22.87 1.04 -16.02
N ARG A 63 -21.95 1.86 -16.53
CA ARG A 63 -22.17 2.74 -17.68
C ARG A 63 -21.92 2.04 -19.03
N GLY A 64 -21.61 0.74 -19.02
CA GLY A 64 -21.26 0.01 -20.23
C GLY A 64 -19.93 0.45 -20.84
N VAL A 65 -19.09 1.16 -20.07
CA VAL A 65 -17.73 1.52 -20.49
C VAL A 65 -16.85 0.30 -20.26
N GLY A 66 -17.00 -0.68 -21.14
CA GLY A 66 -16.05 -1.76 -21.36
C GLY A 66 -15.45 -1.56 -22.75
N VAL A 67 -14.16 -1.88 -22.91
CA VAL A 67 -13.63 -2.07 -24.25
C VAL A 67 -14.05 -3.45 -24.68
N ASP A 68 -14.69 -3.57 -25.86
CA ASP A 68 -14.93 -4.87 -26.46
C ASP A 68 -13.57 -5.57 -26.58
N GLY A 69 -13.43 -6.72 -25.91
CA GLY A 69 -12.16 -7.43 -25.80
C GLY A 69 -11.62 -7.84 -27.17
N ASP A 70 -12.51 -8.16 -28.10
CA ASP A 70 -12.14 -8.55 -29.46
C ASP A 70 -11.64 -7.32 -30.24
N GLN A 71 -12.36 -6.19 -30.16
CA GLN A 71 -11.96 -4.94 -30.80
C GLN A 71 -10.64 -4.39 -30.23
N PHE A 72 -10.44 -4.45 -28.91
CA PHE A 72 -9.20 -4.01 -28.26
C PHE A 72 -7.99 -4.83 -28.75
N MET A 73 -8.13 -6.15 -28.82
CA MET A 73 -7.07 -7.03 -29.30
C MET A 73 -6.78 -6.81 -30.78
N GLN A 74 -7.81 -6.52 -31.58
CA GLN A 74 -7.68 -6.27 -33.01
C GLN A 74 -6.98 -4.93 -33.30
N ASP A 75 -7.31 -3.88 -32.54
CA ASP A 75 -6.63 -2.59 -32.60
C ASP A 75 -5.16 -2.71 -32.15
N MET A 76 -4.89 -3.52 -31.13
CA MET A 76 -3.52 -3.76 -30.65
C MET A 76 -2.66 -4.48 -31.69
N LEU A 77 -3.23 -5.48 -32.40
CA LEU A 77 -2.57 -6.20 -33.48
C LEU A 77 -2.29 -5.29 -34.69
N THR A 78 -3.25 -4.43 -35.05
CA THR A 78 -3.12 -3.50 -36.19
C THR A 78 -2.00 -2.48 -35.94
N ASN A 79 -1.93 -1.92 -34.74
CA ASN A 79 -0.86 -0.99 -34.37
C ASN A 79 0.53 -1.66 -34.26
N LEU A 80 0.59 -2.98 -34.07
CA LEU A 80 1.84 -3.75 -34.11
C LEU A 80 2.31 -4.00 -35.55
N ASP A 81 1.38 -4.18 -36.49
CA ASP A 81 1.67 -4.38 -37.91
C ASP A 81 2.12 -3.07 -38.61
N ASP A 82 1.64 -1.91 -38.14
CA ASP A 82 2.02 -0.58 -38.67
C ASP A 82 3.45 -0.13 -38.26
N GLY A 83 4.12 -0.89 -37.38
CA GLY A 83 5.42 -0.55 -36.80
C GLY A 83 6.66 -1.12 -37.50
N HIS A 84 6.55 -1.78 -38.65
CA HIS A 84 7.71 -2.34 -39.38
C HIS A 84 7.65 -2.14 -40.91
N ALA A 85 7.94 -0.90 -41.34
CA ALA A 85 8.60 -0.69 -42.62
C ALA A 85 9.57 0.51 -42.53
N PRO A 86 10.88 0.29 -42.29
CA PRO A 86 11.86 1.32 -42.58
C PRO A 86 11.95 1.46 -44.10
N SER A 87 11.31 2.49 -44.67
CA SER A 87 11.56 2.90 -46.05
C SER A 87 13.01 3.37 -46.19
N ARG A 88 13.86 2.47 -46.65
CA ARG A 88 15.11 2.80 -47.34
C ARG A 88 14.80 2.91 -48.83
N GLY A 89 15.11 4.06 -49.41
CA GLY A 89 15.01 4.34 -50.84
C GLY A 89 15.13 5.83 -51.08
#